data_AF-A0A9W6RP23-F1
#
_entry.id   AF-A0A9W6RP23-F1
#
_cell.length_a   1.000
_cell.length_b   1.000
_cell.length_c   1.000
_cell.angle_alpha   90.00
_cell.angle_beta   90.00
_cell.angle_gamma   90.00
#
_symmetry.space_group_name_H-M   'P 1'
#
loop_
_entity.id
_entity.type
_entity.pdbx_description
1 polymer ?
#
loop_
_entity_poly.entity_id
_entity_poly.type
_entity_poly.pdbx_seq_one_letter_code
_entity_poly.pdbx_strand_id
1 'polypeptide(L)'
;MNAFCDHLFNLRDQALDEAMRARADLTFVLDEGEDHKFAAAMGRVAHAQPYARWWMTVTDEIEHGGMDPMAALTKTRTTARQSLLHSGTRRVGTWFDIAQDHAATEATRRFYHDTAIFNLDTITGTGSATPTITGTPRTGTPPHTTPPPPGTAVPTWRPAVGPAPALQPDTGPDTPPATNRR
;
A
#
# COMPACT_ATOMS: atom_id res chain seq x y z
N MET A 1 10.02 -24.37 -16.33
CA MET A 1 9.83 -23.19 -15.46
C MET A 1 9.36 -23.71 -14.09
N ASN A 2 9.87 -23.16 -12.98
CA ASN A 2 9.55 -23.64 -11.63
C ASN A 2 8.18 -23.06 -11.19
N ALA A 3 7.29 -23.87 -10.60
CA ALA A 3 5.96 -23.43 -10.16
C ALA A 3 5.99 -22.22 -9.21
N PHE A 4 7.06 -22.09 -8.40
CA PHE A 4 7.27 -20.91 -7.57
C PHE A 4 7.57 -19.65 -8.40
N CYS A 5 8.37 -19.80 -9.46
CA CYS A 5 8.66 -18.72 -10.41
C CYS A 5 7.35 -18.23 -11.06
N ASP A 6 6.55 -19.14 -11.60
CA ASP A 6 5.26 -18.83 -12.23
C ASP A 6 4.31 -18.13 -11.25
N HIS A 7 4.34 -18.51 -9.97
CA HIS A 7 3.57 -17.83 -8.93
C HIS A 7 4.01 -16.38 -8.72
N LEU A 8 5.31 -16.08 -8.68
CA LEU A 8 5.80 -14.70 -8.57
C LEU A 8 5.41 -13.84 -9.78
N PHE A 9 5.45 -14.42 -10.99
CA PHE A 9 4.97 -13.75 -12.21
C PHE A 9 3.47 -13.45 -12.15
N ASN A 10 2.66 -14.39 -11.68
CA ASN A 10 1.22 -14.15 -11.47
C ASN A 10 0.96 -13.03 -10.46
N LEU A 11 1.74 -12.94 -9.38
CA LEU A 11 1.63 -11.84 -8.40
C LEU A 11 2.03 -10.48 -9.00
N ARG A 12 3.06 -10.45 -9.84
CA ARG A 12 3.42 -9.26 -10.63
C ARG A 12 2.26 -8.83 -11.52
N ASP A 13 1.70 -9.75 -12.29
CA ASP A 13 0.65 -9.43 -13.26
C ASP A 13 -0.62 -8.92 -12.55
N GLN A 14 -1.00 -9.53 -11.42
CA GLN A 14 -2.10 -9.03 -10.59
C GLN A 14 -1.84 -7.61 -10.06
N ALA A 15 -0.62 -7.31 -9.62
CA ALA A 15 -0.27 -5.99 -9.13
C ALA A 15 -0.26 -4.93 -10.25
N LEU A 16 0.19 -5.30 -11.45
CA LEU A 16 0.15 -4.45 -12.64
C LEU A 16 -1.28 -4.18 -13.09
N ASP A 17 -2.13 -5.20 -13.12
CA ASP A 17 -3.56 -5.06 -13.44
C ASP A 17 -4.26 -4.10 -12.49
N GLU A 18 -4.01 -4.22 -11.19
CA GLU A 18 -4.56 -3.31 -10.19
C GLU A 18 -4.06 -1.87 -10.40
N ALA A 19 -2.77 -1.69 -10.72
CA ALA A 19 -2.22 -0.37 -11.02
C ALA A 19 -2.81 0.24 -12.31
N MET A 20 -3.06 -0.58 -13.34
CA MET A 20 -3.72 -0.15 -14.57
C MET A 20 -5.18 0.23 -14.33
N ARG A 21 -5.93 -0.57 -13.57
CA ARG A 21 -7.31 -0.26 -13.18
C ARG A 21 -7.39 1.02 -12.37
N ALA A 22 -6.54 1.18 -11.36
CA ALA A 22 -6.50 2.41 -10.58
C ALA A 22 -6.24 3.65 -11.45
N ARG A 23 -5.35 3.54 -12.45
CA ARG A 23 -5.09 4.63 -13.42
C ARG A 23 -6.31 4.90 -14.29
N ALA A 24 -6.97 3.86 -14.80
CA ALA A 24 -8.18 4.02 -15.61
C ALA A 24 -9.32 4.69 -14.80
N ASP A 25 -9.51 4.28 -13.54
CA ASP A 25 -10.48 4.89 -12.64
C ASP A 25 -10.18 6.38 -12.42
N LEU A 26 -8.91 6.74 -12.24
CA LEU A 26 -8.50 8.14 -12.09
C LEU A 26 -8.78 8.97 -13.36
N THR A 27 -8.45 8.43 -14.54
CA THR A 27 -8.75 9.10 -15.82
C THR A 27 -10.25 9.31 -15.98
N PHE A 28 -11.05 8.28 -15.68
CA PHE A 28 -12.50 8.36 -15.75
C PHE A 28 -13.06 9.47 -14.83
N VAL A 29 -12.60 9.54 -13.58
CA VAL A 29 -13.02 10.59 -12.64
C VAL A 29 -12.61 11.99 -13.09
N LEU A 30 -11.44 12.13 -13.72
CA LEU A 30 -10.98 13.39 -14.32
C LEU A 30 -11.86 13.82 -15.49
N ASP A 31 -12.25 12.88 -16.34
CA ASP A 31 -13.10 13.14 -17.51
C ASP A 31 -14.54 13.52 -17.11
N GLU A 32 -15.07 12.90 -16.04
CA GLU A 32 -16.42 13.21 -15.53
C GLU A 32 -16.48 14.48 -14.66
N GLY A 33 -15.34 15.04 -14.25
CA GLY A 33 -15.28 16.22 -13.39
C GLY A 33 -15.77 15.97 -11.95
N GLU A 34 -15.64 14.73 -11.46
CA GLU A 34 -16.13 14.35 -10.13
C GLU A 34 -15.09 14.63 -9.03
N ASP A 35 -14.96 15.88 -8.62
CA ASP A 35 -13.96 16.36 -7.63
C ASP A 35 -13.94 15.54 -6.32
N HIS A 36 -15.12 15.09 -5.86
CA HIS A 36 -15.24 14.33 -4.61
C HIS A 36 -14.68 12.90 -4.69
N LYS A 37 -14.60 12.30 -5.89
CA LYS A 37 -13.99 10.96 -6.10
C LYS A 37 -12.51 11.05 -6.47
N PHE A 38 -12.05 12.22 -6.92
CA PHE A 38 -10.68 12.43 -7.39
C PHE A 38 -9.64 12.06 -6.34
N ALA A 39 -9.79 12.52 -5.09
CA ALA A 39 -8.85 12.23 -4.02
C ALA A 39 -8.73 10.72 -3.73
N ALA A 40 -9.85 9.99 -3.76
CA ALA A 40 -9.86 8.55 -3.53
C ALA A 40 -9.20 7.79 -4.69
N ALA A 41 -9.48 8.18 -5.94
CA ALA A 41 -8.86 7.60 -7.14
C ALA A 41 -7.34 7.86 -7.16
N MET A 42 -6.93 9.10 -6.87
CA MET A 42 -5.52 9.46 -6.69
C MET A 42 -4.84 8.63 -5.62
N GLY A 43 -5.49 8.43 -4.47
CA GLY A 43 -4.99 7.57 -3.40
C GLY A 43 -4.76 6.13 -3.85
N ARG A 44 -5.72 5.53 -4.57
CA ARG A 44 -5.57 4.17 -5.12
C ARG A 44 -4.36 4.08 -6.05
N VAL A 45 -4.20 5.04 -6.96
CA VAL A 45 -3.07 5.09 -7.87
C VAL A 45 -1.74 5.23 -7.12
N ALA A 46 -1.69 6.13 -6.13
CA ALA A 46 -0.51 6.40 -5.33
C ALA A 46 -0.02 5.17 -4.55
N HIS A 47 -0.92 4.24 -4.18
CA HIS A 47 -0.55 2.98 -3.53
C HIS A 47 -0.28 1.83 -4.52
N ALA A 48 -1.11 1.69 -5.55
CA ALA A 48 -1.03 0.54 -6.47
C ALA A 48 0.25 0.58 -7.32
N GLN A 49 0.67 1.75 -7.81
CA GLN A 49 1.86 1.83 -8.66
C GLN A 49 3.16 1.45 -7.93
N PRO A 50 3.47 2.00 -6.74
CA PRO A 50 4.70 1.61 -6.04
C PRO A 50 4.68 0.15 -5.60
N TYR A 51 3.50 -0.41 -5.28
CA TYR A 51 3.36 -1.82 -4.95
C TYR A 51 3.69 -2.72 -6.15
N ALA A 52 3.13 -2.41 -7.33
CA ALA A 52 3.46 -3.11 -8.57
C ALA A 52 4.94 -3.01 -8.92
N ARG A 53 5.58 -1.87 -8.62
CA ARG A 53 7.02 -1.67 -8.84
C ARG A 53 7.88 -2.67 -8.09
N TRP A 54 7.53 -3.00 -6.85
CA TRP A 54 8.27 -4.01 -6.10
C TRP A 54 8.21 -5.39 -6.76
N TRP A 55 7.04 -5.81 -7.24
CA TRP A 55 6.90 -7.07 -7.96
C TRP A 55 7.65 -7.06 -9.30
N MET A 56 7.63 -5.95 -10.04
CA MET A 56 8.46 -5.80 -11.24
C MET A 56 9.95 -5.97 -10.91
N THR A 57 10.43 -5.38 -9.81
CA THR A 57 11.83 -5.56 -9.37
C THR A 57 12.15 -7.02 -9.08
N VAL A 58 11.25 -7.77 -8.43
CA VAL A 58 11.46 -9.22 -8.21
C VAL A 58 11.62 -9.96 -9.55
N THR A 59 10.72 -9.75 -10.49
CA THR A 59 10.76 -10.47 -11.77
C THR A 59 11.90 -10.03 -12.67
N ASP A 60 12.30 -8.75 -12.61
CA ASP A 60 13.44 -8.22 -13.37
C ASP A 60 14.76 -8.89 -12.93
N GLU A 61 14.95 -9.08 -11.63
CA GLU A 61 16.10 -9.81 -11.08
C GLU A 61 16.12 -11.30 -11.53
N ILE A 62 14.96 -11.88 -11.82
CA ILE A 62 14.83 -13.25 -12.34
C ILE A 62 15.12 -13.28 -13.85
N GLU A 63 14.40 -12.49 -14.64
CA GLU A 63 14.46 -12.51 -16.10
C GLU A 63 15.77 -11.97 -16.64
N HIS A 64 16.22 -10.81 -16.13
CA HIS A 64 17.40 -10.11 -16.61
C HIS A 64 18.62 -10.33 -15.72
N GLY A 65 18.40 -10.49 -14.41
CA GLY A 65 19.46 -10.80 -13.45
C GLY A 65 19.86 -12.28 -13.42
N GLY A 66 19.05 -13.19 -13.98
CA GLY A 66 19.28 -14.63 -13.95
C GLY A 66 19.27 -15.22 -12.54
N MET A 67 18.68 -14.51 -11.57
CA MET A 67 18.68 -14.90 -10.17
C MET A 67 17.66 -16.01 -9.90
N ASP A 68 17.99 -16.92 -8.98
CA ASP A 68 17.00 -17.88 -8.47
C ASP A 68 15.79 -17.11 -7.89
N PRO A 69 14.53 -17.54 -8.18
CA PRO A 69 13.35 -16.83 -7.75
C PRO A 69 13.27 -16.54 -6.24
N MET A 70 13.74 -17.44 -5.39
CA MET A 70 13.72 -17.23 -3.93
C MET A 70 14.79 -16.22 -3.52
N ALA A 71 15.98 -16.29 -4.14
CA ALA A 71 17.03 -15.30 -3.93
C ALA A 71 16.60 -13.90 -4.39
N ALA A 72 15.94 -13.78 -5.54
CA ALA A 72 15.39 -12.52 -6.06
C ALA A 72 14.35 -11.91 -5.10
N LEU A 73 13.41 -12.73 -4.63
CA LEU A 73 12.41 -12.29 -3.65
C LEU A 73 13.07 -11.83 -2.35
N THR A 74 14.03 -12.60 -1.83
CA THR A 74 14.74 -12.30 -0.57
C THR A 74 15.54 -11.00 -0.67
N LYS A 75 16.26 -10.81 -1.79
CA LYS A 75 17.00 -9.58 -2.09
C LYS A 75 16.05 -8.38 -2.12
N THR A 76 14.98 -8.46 -2.91
CA THR A 76 14.02 -7.35 -3.06
C THR A 76 13.30 -7.04 -1.76
N ARG A 77 12.94 -8.05 -0.97
CA ARG A 77 12.37 -7.85 0.38
C ARG A 77 13.36 -7.19 1.34
N THR A 78 14.64 -7.54 1.27
CA THR A 78 15.69 -6.86 2.05
C THR A 78 15.81 -5.40 1.64
N THR A 79 15.78 -5.10 0.33
CA THR A 79 15.76 -3.72 -0.19
C THR A 79 14.53 -2.96 0.30
N ALA A 80 13.34 -3.56 0.27
CA ALA A 80 12.12 -2.97 0.80
C ALA A 80 12.22 -2.69 2.31
N ARG A 81 12.80 -3.62 3.09
CA ARG A 81 13.07 -3.37 4.52
C ARG A 81 14.01 -2.19 4.70
N GLN A 82 15.08 -2.10 3.91
CA GLN A 82 16.05 -1.01 4.01
C GLN A 82 15.41 0.33 3.65
N SER A 83 14.59 0.42 2.61
CA SER A 83 13.93 1.68 2.26
C SER A 83 13.00 2.18 3.38
N LEU A 84 12.33 1.28 4.12
CA LEU A 84 11.53 1.64 5.30
C LEU A 84 12.35 2.19 6.47
N LEU A 85 13.63 1.83 6.58
CA LEU A 85 14.52 2.34 7.62
C LEU A 85 15.09 3.73 7.27
N HIS A 86 15.17 4.07 5.97
CA HIS A 86 15.78 5.30 5.49
C HIS A 86 14.76 6.40 5.12
N SER A 87 13.46 6.10 5.11
CA SER A 87 12.38 7.03 4.71
C SER A 87 12.17 8.22 5.67
N GLY A 88 12.85 8.28 6.82
CA GLY A 88 12.66 9.34 7.83
C GLY A 88 13.24 10.73 7.50
N THR A 89 13.93 10.90 6.36
CA THR A 89 14.85 12.05 6.16
C THR A 89 14.34 13.18 5.24
N ARG A 90 13.22 13.01 4.52
CA ARG A 90 12.77 14.00 3.52
C ARG A 90 11.70 14.93 4.10
N ARG A 91 12.11 16.07 4.67
CA ARG A 91 11.20 17.07 5.28
C ARG A 91 10.92 18.32 4.43
N VAL A 92 11.40 18.37 3.19
CA VAL A 92 11.19 19.51 2.29
C VAL A 92 10.60 19.00 0.98
N GLY A 93 9.37 19.42 0.67
CA GLY A 93 8.61 19.03 -0.51
C GLY A 93 7.21 19.66 -0.50
N THR A 94 6.51 19.58 -1.63
CA THR A 94 5.10 19.99 -1.70
C THR A 94 4.22 19.00 -0.92
N TRP A 95 3.01 19.39 -0.53
CA TRP A 95 2.05 18.45 0.09
C TRP A 95 1.77 17.22 -0.77
N PHE A 96 1.83 17.39 -2.10
CA PHE A 96 1.74 16.30 -3.06
C PHE A 96 2.91 15.33 -2.93
N ASP A 97 4.15 15.83 -2.87
CA ASP A 97 5.35 14.99 -2.69
C ASP A 97 5.30 14.21 -1.37
N ILE A 98 4.85 14.87 -0.29
CA ILE A 98 4.71 14.25 1.03
C ILE A 98 3.66 13.13 0.98
N ALA A 99 2.50 13.36 0.34
CA ALA A 99 1.46 12.36 0.20
C ALA A 99 1.94 11.16 -0.65
N GLN A 100 2.68 11.43 -1.73
CA GLN A 100 3.24 10.38 -2.58
C GLN A 100 4.30 9.54 -1.83
N ASP A 101 5.16 10.18 -1.05
CA ASP A 101 6.17 9.50 -0.22
C ASP A 101 5.52 8.61 0.85
N HIS A 102 4.45 9.11 1.49
CA HIS A 102 3.65 8.32 2.42
C HIS A 102 3.01 7.11 1.72
N ALA A 103 2.39 7.31 0.56
CA ALA A 103 1.78 6.22 -0.19
C ALA A 103 2.80 5.15 -0.65
N ALA A 104 3.98 5.59 -1.07
CA ALA A 104 5.10 4.70 -1.41
C ALA A 104 5.63 3.92 -0.19
N THR A 105 5.70 4.58 0.97
CA THR A 105 6.08 3.93 2.24
C THR A 105 5.07 2.86 2.63
N GLU A 106 3.76 3.14 2.56
CA GLU A 106 2.72 2.15 2.84
C GLU A 106 2.72 0.99 1.83
N ALA A 107 2.91 1.27 0.54
CA ALA A 107 3.05 0.23 -0.47
C ALA A 107 4.26 -0.67 -0.21
N THR A 108 5.36 -0.09 0.29
CA THR A 108 6.56 -0.83 0.68
C THR A 108 6.30 -1.70 1.92
N ARG A 109 5.60 -1.18 2.94
CA ARG A 109 5.19 -1.97 4.11
C ARG A 109 4.31 -3.14 3.71
N ARG A 110 3.34 -2.90 2.83
CA ARG A 110 2.47 -3.94 2.28
C ARG A 110 3.27 -5.01 1.57
N PHE A 111 4.16 -4.65 0.65
CA PHE A 111 5.02 -5.61 -0.04
C PHE A 111 5.89 -6.43 0.93
N TYR A 112 6.54 -5.77 1.89
CA TYR A 112 7.37 -6.44 2.89
C TYR A 112 6.56 -7.43 3.75
N HIS A 113 5.33 -7.07 4.11
CA HIS A 113 4.42 -7.92 4.88
C HIS A 113 3.88 -9.09 4.05
N ASP A 114 3.35 -8.82 2.86
CA ASP A 114 2.73 -9.81 1.98
C ASP A 114 3.76 -10.87 1.54
N THR A 115 5.04 -10.51 1.45
CA THR A 115 6.13 -11.43 1.13
C THR A 115 6.69 -12.18 2.34
N ALA A 116 6.23 -11.90 3.56
CA ALA A 116 6.64 -12.64 4.76
C ALA A 116 6.13 -14.08 4.76
N ILE A 117 5.06 -14.39 4.04
CA ILE A 117 4.52 -15.75 3.90
C ILE A 117 5.54 -16.72 3.26
N PHE A 118 6.53 -16.19 2.54
CA PHE A 118 7.59 -16.96 1.90
C PHE A 118 8.84 -17.14 2.81
N ASN A 119 8.72 -16.86 4.12
CA ASN A 119 9.84 -16.89 5.08
C ASN A 119 10.62 -18.22 5.10
N LEU A 120 11.95 -18.09 4.94
CA LEU A 120 12.94 -19.17 4.88
C LEU A 120 13.33 -19.81 6.23
N ASP A 121 13.09 -19.15 7.37
CA ASP A 121 13.45 -19.70 8.70
C ASP A 121 12.66 -20.96 9.09
N THR A 122 11.53 -21.19 8.44
CA THR A 122 10.75 -22.43 8.58
C THR A 122 11.29 -23.60 7.76
N ILE A 123 12.22 -23.36 6.83
CA ILE A 123 12.72 -24.37 5.86
C ILE A 123 14.10 -24.91 6.28
N THR A 124 14.83 -24.23 7.17
CA THR A 124 16.13 -24.67 7.71
C THR A 124 16.03 -25.61 8.91
N GLY A 125 14.82 -25.95 9.35
CA GLY A 125 14.62 -27.14 10.19
C GLY A 125 14.93 -28.39 9.36
N THR A 126 15.86 -29.22 9.83
CA THR A 126 16.30 -30.50 9.24
C THR A 126 15.13 -31.43 8.87
N GLY A 127 14.53 -31.17 7.73
CA GLY A 127 13.38 -31.90 7.22
C GLY A 127 13.03 -31.35 5.85
N SER A 128 13.53 -32.02 4.82
CA SER A 128 13.14 -31.82 3.43
C SER A 128 11.62 -31.82 3.31
N ALA A 129 11.02 -30.64 3.23
CA ALA A 129 9.65 -30.46 2.83
C ALA A 129 9.63 -29.37 1.76
N THR A 130 9.49 -29.81 0.50
CA THR A 130 9.02 -28.99 -0.61
C THR A 130 7.83 -28.14 -0.12
N PRO A 131 7.76 -26.83 -0.42
CA PRO A 131 6.61 -26.04 -0.04
C PRO A 131 5.35 -26.62 -0.70
N THR A 132 4.52 -27.29 0.09
CA THR A 132 3.22 -27.79 -0.34
C THR A 132 2.31 -26.58 -0.53
N ILE A 133 2.08 -26.20 -1.78
CA ILE A 133 0.96 -25.33 -2.15
C ILE A 133 -0.31 -26.17 -1.94
N THR A 134 -0.93 -26.06 -0.77
CA THR A 134 -2.23 -26.68 -0.50
C THR A 134 -3.31 -25.90 -1.25
N GLY A 135 -3.53 -26.25 -2.51
CA GLY A 135 -4.76 -25.95 -3.21
C GLY A 135 -5.87 -26.87 -2.71
N THR A 136 -6.76 -26.38 -1.84
CA THR A 136 -8.07 -27.02 -1.64
C THR A 136 -9.04 -26.52 -2.69
N PRO A 137 -9.60 -27.39 -3.56
CA PRO A 137 -10.75 -27.02 -4.38
C PRO A 137 -11.97 -26.92 -3.45
N ARG A 138 -12.48 -25.71 -3.24
CA ARG A 138 -13.70 -25.49 -2.47
C ARG A 138 -14.91 -25.74 -3.36
N THR A 139 -15.24 -27.02 -3.57
CA THR A 139 -16.57 -27.45 -4.00
C THR A 139 -17.50 -27.29 -2.80
N GLY A 140 -18.38 -26.29 -2.81
CA GLY A 140 -19.32 -26.05 -1.72
C GLY A 140 -20.30 -24.94 -2.06
N THR A 141 -21.50 -25.34 -2.42
CA THR A 141 -22.74 -24.55 -2.59
C THR A 141 -22.91 -23.51 -1.47
N PRO A 142 -23.39 -22.27 -1.75
CA PRO A 142 -23.58 -21.29 -0.69
C PRO A 142 -24.77 -21.68 0.21
N PRO A 143 -24.65 -21.61 1.54
CA PRO A 143 -25.82 -21.68 2.41
C PRO A 143 -26.58 -20.35 2.37
N HIS A 144 -27.88 -20.44 2.07
CA HIS A 144 -28.84 -19.37 2.32
C HIS A 144 -28.73 -18.90 3.77
N THR A 145 -28.42 -17.62 3.98
CA THR A 145 -28.47 -16.99 5.31
C THR A 145 -29.64 -16.02 5.34
N THR A 146 -30.64 -16.36 6.14
CA THR A 146 -31.80 -15.55 6.52
C THR A 146 -31.37 -14.27 7.23
N PRO A 147 -32.00 -13.09 6.98
CA PRO A 147 -31.62 -11.85 7.66
C PRO A 147 -32.04 -11.85 9.14
N PRO A 148 -31.21 -11.34 10.07
CA PRO A 148 -31.58 -11.13 11.46
C PRO A 148 -32.44 -9.85 11.68
N PRO A 149 -33.27 -9.79 12.75
CA PRO A 149 -34.20 -8.69 13.02
C PRO A 149 -33.49 -7.38 13.46
N PRO A 150 -34.20 -6.22 13.38
CA PRO A 150 -33.62 -4.91 13.66
C PRO A 150 -33.53 -4.69 15.18
N GLY A 151 -32.31 -4.61 15.70
CA GLY A 151 -32.08 -4.43 17.13
C GLY A 151 -30.64 -4.11 17.48
N THR A 152 -30.30 -2.83 17.41
CA THR A 152 -29.43 -2.09 18.35
C THR A 152 -28.05 -2.68 18.71
N ALA A 153 -27.01 -2.24 18.00
CA ALA A 153 -25.72 -1.84 18.61
C ALA A 153 -24.89 -1.07 17.58
N VAL A 154 -24.97 0.27 17.61
CA VAL A 154 -24.04 1.15 16.90
C VAL A 154 -22.81 1.30 17.78
N PRO A 155 -21.58 0.96 17.33
CA PRO A 155 -20.38 1.37 18.07
C PRO A 155 -20.22 2.89 17.93
N THR A 156 -20.53 3.61 19.01
CA THR A 156 -20.31 5.05 19.12
C THR A 156 -18.82 5.30 19.32
N TRP A 157 -18.10 5.63 18.25
CA TRP A 157 -16.77 6.21 18.39
C TRP A 157 -16.91 7.61 18.98
N ARG A 158 -16.60 7.75 20.27
CA ARG A 158 -16.38 9.06 20.89
C ARG A 158 -15.02 9.59 20.44
N PRO A 159 -14.92 10.82 19.91
CA PRO A 159 -13.63 11.48 19.80
C PRO A 159 -13.13 11.83 21.22
N ALA A 160 -11.85 11.58 21.47
CA ALA A 160 -11.18 12.04 22.67
C ALA A 160 -11.13 13.58 22.68
N VAL A 161 -11.99 14.21 23.49
CA VAL A 161 -11.90 15.64 23.78
C VAL A 161 -10.80 15.83 24.82
N GLY A 162 -9.57 16.03 24.33
CA GLY A 162 -8.54 16.72 25.11
C GLY A 162 -8.70 18.23 24.90
N PRO A 163 -8.41 19.08 25.91
CA PRO A 163 -8.49 20.53 25.73
C PRO A 163 -7.51 20.97 24.64
N ALA A 164 -8.03 21.65 23.63
CA ALA A 164 -7.23 22.27 22.58
C ALA A 164 -6.27 23.29 23.21
N PRO A 165 -4.97 23.32 22.86
CA PRO A 165 -4.15 24.48 23.15
C PRO A 165 -4.74 25.68 22.39
N ALA A 166 -4.92 26.79 23.08
CA ALA A 166 -5.35 28.04 22.46
C ALA A 166 -4.39 28.42 21.34
N LEU A 167 -4.88 28.43 20.10
CA LEU A 167 -4.16 29.01 18.96
C LEU A 167 -4.00 30.50 19.24
N GLN A 168 -2.80 30.93 19.63
CA GLN A 168 -2.42 32.33 19.47
C GLN A 168 -2.37 32.63 17.97
N PRO A 169 -3.00 33.72 17.50
CA PRO A 169 -2.80 34.16 16.13
C PRO A 169 -1.34 34.56 15.96
N ASP A 170 -0.65 33.82 15.11
CA ASP A 170 0.71 34.11 14.67
C ASP A 170 0.66 35.36 13.77
N THR A 171 1.06 36.51 14.31
CA THR A 171 1.30 37.73 13.54
C THR A 171 2.59 37.53 12.74
N GLY A 172 2.46 36.96 11.54
CA GLY A 172 3.53 36.92 10.55
C GLY A 172 3.99 38.33 10.14
N PRO A 173 5.19 38.44 9.55
CA PRO A 173 5.87 39.71 9.29
C PRO A 173 5.21 40.61 8.22
N ASP A 174 4.10 40.18 7.61
CA ASP A 174 3.42 40.90 6.52
C ASP A 174 2.15 41.65 6.97
N THR A 175 2.00 41.95 8.26
CA THR A 175 0.86 42.78 8.72
C THR A 175 1.20 44.27 8.56
N PRO A 176 0.49 45.04 7.70
CA PRO A 176 0.70 46.48 7.62
C PRO A 176 0.29 47.16 8.93
N PRO A 177 1.04 48.17 9.42
CA PRO A 177 0.71 48.84 10.67
C PRO A 177 -0.66 49.53 10.56
N ALA A 178 -1.55 49.17 11.49
CA ALA A 178 -2.86 49.79 11.64
C ALA A 178 -2.70 51.31 11.82
N THR A 179 -3.25 52.07 10.87
CA THR A 179 -3.24 53.53 10.92
C THR A 179 -4.30 53.97 11.93
N ASN A 180 -3.88 54.32 13.13
CA ASN A 180 -4.72 55.02 14.10
C ASN A 180 -5.05 56.42 13.53
N ARG A 181 -6.25 56.58 12.97
CA ARG A 181 -6.86 57.90 12.80
C ARG A 181 -7.51 58.30 14.13
N ARG A 182 -6.95 59.32 14.77
CA ARG A 182 -7.71 60.23 15.64
C ARG A 182 -8.22 61.39 14.80
#